data_AF-A0A9D6J9X2-F1
#
_entry.id   AF-A0A9D6J9X2-F1
#
_cell.length_a   1.000
_cell.length_b   1.000
_cell.length_c   1.000
_cell.angle_alpha   90.00
_cell.angle_beta   90.00
_cell.angle_gamma   90.00
#
_symmetry.space_group_name_H-M   'P 1'
#
loop_
_entity.id
_entity.type
_entity.pdbx_description
1 polymer ?
#
loop_
_entity_poly.entity_id
_entity_poly.type
_entity_poly.pdbx_seq_one_letter_code
_entity_poly.pdbx_strand_id
1 'polypeptide(L)'
;MVDFHRGGYIRLLHPELIVEFLVPERGHGTDQPMRLPQLKVNAQALRFLNLLADSTITATLEGIQVRMPHPAAFALHKLLIAPRRQGRTGKQAKDLDAAVAVLEALRAHGEIKSVREHFASMPPRWQARIRQQLYARQELRDWLELLRGEMRAHNRKDAAWPM
;
A
#
# COMPACT_ATOMS: atom_id res chain seq x y z
N MET A 1 -9.51 3.13 26.72
CA MET A 1 -9.61 1.70 27.10
C MET A 1 -8.57 0.92 26.31
N VAL A 2 -7.87 -0.03 26.93
CA VAL A 2 -6.96 -0.95 26.22
C VAL A 2 -7.79 -2.11 25.71
N ASP A 3 -7.76 -2.37 24.40
CA ASP A 3 -8.39 -3.53 23.79
C ASP A 3 -7.35 -4.57 23.37
N PHE A 4 -7.57 -5.80 23.79
CA PHE A 4 -6.78 -6.95 23.40
C PHE A 4 -7.49 -7.63 22.24
N HIS A 5 -7.03 -7.34 21.03
CA HIS A 5 -7.63 -7.93 19.84
C HIS A 5 -7.43 -9.45 19.84
N ARG A 6 -8.37 -10.21 19.28
CA ARG A 6 -8.30 -11.69 19.12
C ARG A 6 -7.02 -12.21 18.44
N GLY A 7 -6.23 -11.31 17.84
CA GLY A 7 -4.94 -11.62 17.22
C GLY A 7 -3.73 -11.46 18.16
N GLY A 8 -3.92 -11.14 19.44
CA GLY A 8 -2.85 -11.03 20.44
C GLY A 8 -2.08 -9.69 20.45
N TYR A 9 -2.50 -8.72 19.63
CA TYR A 9 -1.95 -7.37 19.59
C TYR A 9 -2.85 -6.38 20.34
N ILE A 10 -2.26 -5.25 20.74
CA ILE A 10 -2.91 -4.22 21.56
C ILE A 10 -3.34 -3.04 20.68
N ARG A 11 -4.54 -2.50 20.96
CA ARG A 11 -5.01 -1.20 20.48
C ARG A 11 -5.40 -0.32 21.67
N LEU A 12 -5.22 0.99 21.54
CA LEU A 12 -5.80 1.94 22.49
C LEU A 12 -7.04 2.57 21.87
N LEU A 13 -8.15 2.48 22.58
CA LEU A 13 -9.45 2.98 22.14
C LEU A 13 -9.85 4.21 22.96
N HIS A 14 -10.21 5.27 22.27
CA HIS A 14 -10.93 6.45 22.75
C HIS A 14 -12.18 6.61 21.87
N PRO A 15 -13.30 7.18 22.36
CA PRO A 15 -14.50 7.39 21.53
C PRO A 15 -14.24 8.11 20.20
N GLU A 16 -13.23 8.98 20.17
CA GLU A 16 -12.87 9.79 19.00
C GLU A 16 -11.62 9.30 18.26
N LEU A 17 -10.83 8.40 18.85
CA LEU A 17 -9.52 8.01 18.30
C LEU A 17 -9.19 6.55 18.59
N ILE A 18 -8.58 5.89 17.61
CA ILE A 18 -7.96 4.58 17.77
C ILE A 18 -6.46 4.72 17.53
N VAL A 19 -5.66 4.23 18.47
CA VAL A 19 -4.21 4.11 18.30
C VAL A 19 -3.85 2.65 18.09
N GLU A 20 -3.26 2.36 16.93
CA GLU A 20 -2.74 1.05 16.58
C GLU A 20 -1.21 1.05 16.57
N PHE A 21 -0.60 -0.02 17.10
CA PHE A 21 0.84 -0.22 17.04
C PHE A 21 1.15 -1.21 15.92
N LEU A 22 1.85 -0.73 14.89
CA LEU A 22 2.11 -1.51 13.68
C LEU A 22 3.62 -1.71 13.49
N VAL A 23 4.02 -2.91 13.07
CA VAL A 23 5.40 -3.19 12.67
C VAL A 23 5.46 -3.86 11.29
N PRO A 24 6.51 -3.63 10.49
CA PRO A 24 6.66 -4.31 9.20
C PRO A 24 6.88 -5.81 9.38
N GLU A 25 6.07 -6.61 8.69
CA GLU A 25 6.29 -8.05 8.59
C GLU A 25 7.24 -8.38 7.43
N ARG A 26 8.31 -9.13 7.71
CA ARG A 26 9.35 -9.49 6.73
C ARG A 26 9.40 -11.01 6.49
N GLY A 27 9.93 -11.40 5.32
CA GLY A 27 10.17 -12.80 4.96
C GLY A 27 8.90 -13.64 4.81
N HIS A 28 8.96 -14.88 5.30
CA HIS A 28 7.83 -15.83 5.25
C HIS A 28 6.60 -15.33 6.02
N GLY A 29 6.78 -14.39 6.96
CA GLY A 29 5.73 -13.87 7.83
C GLY A 29 5.23 -14.93 8.81
N THR A 30 4.81 -14.48 9.99
CA THR A 30 4.27 -15.35 11.03
C THR A 30 2.82 -15.00 11.35
N ASP A 31 2.30 -13.88 10.82
CA ASP A 31 1.02 -13.25 11.17
C ASP A 31 0.81 -13.10 12.70
N GLN A 32 1.91 -13.19 13.47
CA GLN A 32 1.93 -13.09 14.92
C GLN A 32 2.28 -11.67 15.37
N PRO A 33 1.72 -11.21 16.50
CA PRO A 33 2.13 -9.95 17.11
C PRO A 33 3.62 -9.94 17.46
N MET A 34 4.22 -8.76 17.34
CA MET A 34 5.60 -8.53 17.77
C MET A 34 5.60 -7.75 19.09
N ARG A 35 6.25 -8.30 20.12
CA ARG A 35 6.41 -7.59 21.38
C ARG A 35 7.37 -6.42 21.20
N LEU A 36 6.98 -5.23 21.68
CA LEU A 36 7.80 -4.03 21.77
C LEU A 36 8.07 -3.74 23.26
N PRO A 37 9.19 -4.27 23.83
CA PRO A 37 9.43 -4.22 25.28
C PRO A 37 9.45 -2.79 25.85
N GLN A 38 9.99 -1.83 25.10
CA GLN A 38 10.13 -0.44 25.52
C GLN A 38 8.77 0.24 25.68
N LEU A 39 7.79 -0.15 24.86
CA LEU A 39 6.43 0.36 24.90
C LEU A 39 5.48 -0.52 25.74
N LYS A 40 5.95 -1.70 26.19
CA LYS A 40 5.13 -2.72 26.86
C LYS A 40 3.87 -3.10 26.05
N VAL A 41 3.94 -3.06 24.73
CA VAL A 41 2.83 -3.44 23.83
C VAL A 41 3.17 -4.60 22.92
N ASN A 42 2.15 -5.33 22.48
CA ASN A 42 2.24 -6.26 21.37
C ASN A 42 1.71 -5.56 20.10
N ALA A 43 2.60 -5.27 19.17
CA ALA A 43 2.27 -4.60 17.92
C ALA A 43 1.79 -5.61 16.87
N GLN A 44 0.87 -5.16 16.01
CA GLN A 44 0.42 -5.95 14.87
C GLN A 44 1.49 -5.95 13.77
N ALA A 45 1.97 -7.12 13.39
CA ALA A 45 2.84 -7.27 12.23
C ALA A 45 2.00 -7.19 10.94
N LEU A 46 2.39 -6.31 10.00
CA LEU A 46 1.70 -6.13 8.73
C LEU A 46 2.64 -6.25 7.54
N ARG A 47 2.22 -7.05 6.55
CA ARG A 47 2.86 -7.14 5.23
C ARG A 47 2.88 -5.79 4.54
N PHE A 48 3.98 -5.49 3.86
CA PHE A 48 4.13 -4.32 2.99
C PHE A 48 4.01 -2.96 3.69
N LEU A 49 4.02 -2.93 5.04
CA LEU A 49 3.96 -1.69 5.80
C LEU A 49 5.14 -0.75 5.51
N ASN A 50 6.30 -1.32 5.21
CA ASN A 50 7.51 -0.57 4.84
C ASN A 50 7.28 0.30 3.59
N LEU A 51 6.45 -0.15 2.65
CA LEU A 51 6.12 0.61 1.46
C LEU A 51 5.43 1.95 1.79
N LEU A 52 4.69 1.98 2.91
CA LEU A 52 4.04 3.18 3.43
C LEU A 52 4.95 3.99 4.35
N ALA A 53 5.75 3.31 5.18
CA ALA A 53 6.60 3.96 6.18
C ALA A 53 7.86 4.61 5.58
N ASP A 54 8.39 4.04 4.51
CA ASP A 54 9.64 4.48 3.88
C ASP A 54 9.40 5.66 2.91
N SER A 55 8.17 5.84 2.41
CA SER A 55 7.77 6.97 1.57
C SER A 55 6.62 7.73 2.20
N THR A 56 6.93 8.84 2.87
CA THR A 56 5.96 9.67 3.59
C THR A 56 6.07 11.13 3.21
N ILE A 57 4.93 11.81 3.26
CA ILE A 57 4.80 13.27 3.18
C ILE A 57 4.29 13.82 4.50
N THR A 58 4.46 15.12 4.71
CA THR A 58 3.87 15.84 5.84
C THR A 58 2.83 16.80 5.32
N ALA A 59 1.62 16.77 5.89
CA ALA A 59 0.56 17.72 5.61
C ALA A 59 0.14 18.43 6.90
N THR A 60 -0.37 19.65 6.79
CA THR A 60 -0.96 20.36 7.94
C THR A 60 -2.47 20.23 7.86
N LEU A 61 -3.08 19.63 8.88
CA LEU A 61 -4.52 19.47 9.02
C LEU A 61 -4.94 20.20 10.30
N GLU A 62 -5.78 21.23 10.17
CA GLU A 62 -6.28 22.00 11.33
C GLU A 62 -5.15 22.51 12.26
N GLY A 63 -4.01 22.91 11.68
CA GLY A 63 -2.83 23.37 12.43
C GLY A 63 -1.93 22.26 12.98
N ILE A 64 -2.29 20.99 12.80
CA ILE A 64 -1.50 19.83 13.23
C ILE A 64 -0.68 19.30 12.06
N GLN A 65 0.63 19.12 12.25
CA GLN A 65 1.47 18.42 11.27
C GLN A 65 1.26 16.91 11.36
N VAL A 66 0.79 16.33 10.27
CA VAL A 66 0.52 14.90 10.13
C VAL A 66 1.46 14.30 9.10
N ARG A 67 2.28 13.36 9.54
CA ARG A 67 3.08 12.51 8.64
C ARG A 67 2.21 11.36 8.14
N MET A 68 2.10 11.22 6.83
CA MET A 68 1.28 10.20 6.18
C MET A 68 2.01 9.56 4.99
N PRO A 69 1.60 8.38 4.54
CA PRO A 69 2.20 7.75 3.36
C PRO A 69 2.07 8.65 2.13
N HIS A 70 3.08 8.66 1.27
CA HIS A 70 2.99 9.32 -0.03
C HIS A 70 1.81 8.71 -0.81
N PRO A 71 0.92 9.50 -1.46
CA PRO A 71 -0.29 8.97 -2.09
C PRO A 71 -0.01 7.88 -3.14
N ALA A 72 1.06 8.03 -3.94
CA ALA A 72 1.51 7.00 -4.86
C ALA A 72 1.84 5.66 -4.16
N ALA A 73 2.60 5.71 -3.07
CA ALA A 73 2.91 4.53 -2.27
C ALA A 73 1.64 3.91 -1.67
N PHE A 74 0.73 4.75 -1.16
CA PHE A 74 -0.56 4.30 -0.64
C PHE A 74 -1.38 3.53 -1.69
N ALA A 75 -1.57 4.10 -2.89
CA ALA A 75 -2.37 3.46 -3.93
C ALA A 75 -1.76 2.13 -4.41
N LEU A 76 -0.45 2.10 -4.64
CA LEU A 76 0.26 0.89 -5.05
C LEU A 76 0.24 -0.19 -3.95
N HIS A 77 0.34 0.21 -2.68
CA HIS A 77 0.15 -0.69 -1.54
C HIS A 77 -1.25 -1.31 -1.54
N LYS A 78 -2.30 -0.52 -1.80
CA LYS A 78 -3.68 -1.00 -1.84
C LYS A 78 -3.90 -2.05 -2.94
N LEU A 79 -3.35 -1.84 -4.13
CA LEU A 79 -3.35 -2.84 -5.20
C LEU A 79 -2.61 -4.12 -4.76
N LEU A 80 -1.49 -3.99 -4.05
CA LEU A 80 -0.71 -5.15 -3.61
C LEU A 80 -1.40 -5.99 -2.51
N ILE A 81 -2.15 -5.35 -1.61
CA ILE A 81 -2.79 -6.03 -0.47
C ILE A 81 -4.18 -6.58 -0.80
N ALA A 82 -4.88 -6.03 -1.80
CA ALA A 82 -6.24 -6.42 -2.14
C ALA A 82 -6.42 -7.94 -2.38
N PRO A 83 -5.56 -8.65 -3.14
CA PRO A 83 -5.67 -10.11 -3.31
C PRO A 83 -5.54 -10.89 -2.00
N ARG A 84 -4.81 -10.36 -1.02
CA ARG A 84 -4.58 -11.03 0.28
C ARG A 84 -5.77 -10.91 1.22
N ARG A 85 -6.78 -10.12 0.85
CA ARG A 85 -8.01 -9.91 1.61
C ARG A 85 -9.22 -10.61 0.96
N GLN A 86 -8.96 -11.44 -0.06
CA GLN A 86 -9.96 -12.36 -0.62
C GLN A 86 -10.59 -13.22 0.50
N GLY A 87 -11.91 -13.38 0.46
CA GLY A 87 -12.67 -14.07 1.51
C GLY A 87 -13.07 -13.22 2.72
N ARG A 88 -12.62 -11.95 2.81
CA ARG A 88 -13.13 -10.99 3.80
C ARG A 88 -14.13 -10.06 3.13
N THR A 89 -15.42 -10.38 3.26
CA THR A 89 -16.55 -9.74 2.56
C THR A 89 -16.39 -8.22 2.51
N GLY A 90 -16.33 -7.67 1.28
CA GLY A 90 -16.27 -6.23 1.00
C GLY A 90 -14.93 -5.52 1.22
N LYS A 91 -13.93 -6.12 1.90
CA LYS A 91 -12.64 -5.45 2.16
C LYS A 91 -11.79 -5.29 0.90
N GLN A 92 -11.77 -6.30 0.04
CA GLN A 92 -11.02 -6.26 -1.22
C GLN A 92 -11.54 -5.17 -2.15
N ALA A 93 -12.87 -5.06 -2.33
CA ALA A 93 -13.47 -4.02 -3.15
C ALA A 93 -13.09 -2.63 -2.65
N LYS A 94 -13.29 -2.38 -1.34
CA LYS A 94 -12.92 -1.10 -0.70
C LYS A 94 -11.44 -0.72 -0.86
N ASP A 95 -10.52 -1.69 -0.76
CA ASP A 95 -9.10 -1.40 -0.97
C ASP A 95 -8.80 -1.01 -2.41
N LEU A 96 -9.45 -1.66 -3.39
CA LEU A 96 -9.29 -1.34 -4.80
C LEU A 96 -9.92 0.01 -5.15
N ASP A 97 -11.13 0.30 -4.66
CA ASP A 97 -11.79 1.58 -4.86
C ASP A 97 -10.94 2.74 -4.32
N ALA A 98 -10.34 2.55 -3.14
CA ALA A 98 -9.41 3.53 -2.58
C ALA A 98 -8.14 3.69 -3.44
N ALA A 99 -7.62 2.61 -4.03
CA ALA A 99 -6.49 2.70 -4.95
C ALA A 99 -6.86 3.51 -6.21
N VAL A 100 -8.01 3.23 -6.80
CA VAL A 100 -8.53 3.93 -7.99
C VAL A 100 -8.66 5.42 -7.70
N ALA A 101 -9.37 5.77 -6.62
CA ALA A 101 -9.61 7.18 -6.28
C ALA A 101 -8.31 7.97 -6.12
N VAL A 102 -7.30 7.39 -5.45
CA VAL A 102 -6.01 8.06 -5.26
C VAL A 102 -5.20 8.12 -6.56
N LEU A 103 -5.22 7.08 -7.38
CA LEU A 103 -4.54 7.09 -8.69
C LEU A 103 -5.13 8.17 -9.60
N GLU A 104 -6.45 8.22 -9.75
CA GLU A 104 -7.11 9.23 -10.59
C GLU A 104 -6.89 10.65 -10.07
N ALA A 105 -6.87 10.86 -8.75
CA ALA A 105 -6.49 12.14 -8.17
C ALA A 105 -5.04 12.52 -8.55
N LEU A 106 -4.09 11.61 -8.42
CA LEU A 106 -2.70 11.85 -8.83
C LEU A 106 -2.59 12.14 -10.34
N ARG A 107 -3.34 11.43 -11.18
CA ARG A 107 -3.41 11.69 -12.62
C ARG A 107 -3.92 13.10 -12.91
N ALA A 108 -5.03 13.49 -12.27
CA ALA A 108 -5.63 14.82 -12.43
C ALA A 108 -4.67 15.95 -12.00
N HIS A 109 -3.79 15.68 -11.02
CA HIS A 109 -2.76 16.62 -10.57
C HIS A 109 -1.43 16.53 -11.33
N GLY A 110 -1.32 15.71 -12.39
CA GLY A 110 -0.08 15.58 -13.18
C GLY A 110 1.02 14.74 -12.53
N GLU A 111 0.70 13.99 -11.47
CA GLU A 111 1.65 13.23 -10.64
C GLU A 111 1.91 11.79 -11.12
N ILE A 112 1.63 11.51 -12.40
CA ILE A 112 1.86 10.17 -13.01
C ILE A 112 3.33 9.75 -12.88
N LYS A 113 4.26 10.71 -13.02
CA LYS A 113 5.70 10.46 -12.86
C LYS A 113 6.01 9.91 -11.46
N SER A 114 5.42 10.48 -10.41
CA SER A 114 5.61 10.03 -9.04
C SER A 114 5.09 8.60 -8.84
N VAL A 115 3.92 8.26 -9.40
CA VAL A 115 3.40 6.89 -9.35
C VAL A 115 4.34 5.91 -10.04
N ARG A 116 4.86 6.28 -11.22
CA ARG A 116 5.79 5.45 -11.99
C ARG A 116 7.12 5.22 -11.25
N GLU A 117 7.68 6.26 -10.65
CA GLU A 117 8.93 6.15 -9.87
C GLU A 117 8.75 5.23 -8.64
N HIS A 118 7.65 5.40 -7.90
CA HIS A 118 7.32 4.51 -6.81
C HIS A 118 7.14 3.07 -7.28
N PHE A 119 6.41 2.83 -8.37
CA PHE A 119 6.22 1.50 -8.93
C PHE A 119 7.55 0.86 -9.38
N ALA A 120 8.40 1.60 -10.09
CA ALA A 120 9.69 1.13 -10.59
C ALA A 120 10.66 0.77 -9.46
N SER A 121 10.57 1.46 -8.32
CA SER A 121 11.39 1.15 -7.13
C SER A 121 11.00 -0.16 -6.43
N MET A 122 9.83 -0.74 -6.74
CA MET A 122 9.34 -1.94 -6.06
C MET A 122 10.02 -3.21 -6.58
N PRO A 123 10.11 -4.27 -5.76
CA PRO A 123 10.57 -5.58 -6.21
C PRO A 123 9.77 -6.10 -7.42
N PRO A 124 10.39 -6.80 -8.39
CA PRO A 124 9.71 -7.27 -9.60
C PRO A 124 8.46 -8.13 -9.34
N ARG A 125 8.49 -8.95 -8.28
CA ARG A 125 7.35 -9.76 -7.84
C ARG A 125 6.16 -8.91 -7.41
N TRP A 126 6.39 -7.74 -6.81
CA TRP A 126 5.32 -6.83 -6.39
C TRP A 126 4.77 -6.07 -7.59
N GLN A 127 5.65 -5.63 -8.50
CA GLN A 127 5.24 -5.02 -9.78
C GLN A 127 4.35 -5.97 -10.59
N ALA A 128 4.69 -7.25 -10.67
CA ALA A 128 3.87 -8.26 -11.36
C ALA A 128 2.47 -8.41 -10.74
N ARG A 129 2.37 -8.44 -9.41
CA ARG A 129 1.07 -8.51 -8.70
C ARG A 129 0.22 -7.27 -8.93
N ILE A 130 0.83 -6.08 -8.89
CA ILE A 130 0.15 -4.82 -9.18
C ILE A 130 -0.38 -4.82 -10.63
N ARG A 131 0.45 -5.21 -11.61
CA ARG A 131 0.02 -5.34 -13.01
C ARG A 131 -1.16 -6.28 -13.17
N GLN A 132 -1.17 -7.42 -12.48
CA GLN A 132 -2.29 -8.34 -12.50
C GLN A 132 -3.59 -7.67 -11.99
N GLN A 133 -3.51 -6.84 -10.94
CA GLN A 133 -4.68 -6.11 -10.43
C GLN A 133 -5.16 -5.03 -11.41
N LEU A 134 -4.24 -4.28 -12.02
CA LEU A 134 -4.58 -3.27 -13.03
C LEU A 134 -5.23 -3.91 -14.26
N TYR A 135 -4.71 -5.06 -14.72
CA TYR A 135 -5.28 -5.77 -15.87
C TYR A 135 -6.70 -6.28 -15.62
N ALA A 136 -6.96 -6.78 -14.40
CA ALA A 136 -8.26 -7.32 -14.00
C ALA A 136 -9.37 -6.27 -13.83
N ARG A 137 -9.04 -4.97 -13.92
CA ARG A 137 -9.97 -3.85 -13.69
C ARG A 137 -10.00 -2.95 -14.92
N GLN A 138 -11.14 -2.86 -15.59
CA GLN A 138 -11.25 -2.13 -16.84
C GLN A 138 -10.86 -0.64 -16.67
N GLU A 139 -11.25 -0.01 -15.57
CA GLU A 139 -10.98 1.41 -15.31
C GLU A 139 -9.49 1.72 -15.08
N LEU A 140 -8.70 0.70 -14.75
CA LEU A 140 -7.28 0.84 -14.43
C LEU A 140 -6.34 0.34 -15.54
N ARG A 141 -6.87 -0.11 -16.68
CA ARG A 141 -6.02 -0.68 -17.74
C ARG A 141 -5.04 0.32 -18.33
N ASP A 142 -5.44 1.59 -18.46
CA ASP A 142 -4.57 2.66 -18.97
C ASP A 142 -3.32 2.84 -18.10
N TRP A 143 -3.43 2.57 -16.78
CA TRP A 143 -2.28 2.61 -15.88
C TRP A 143 -1.19 1.59 -16.24
N LEU A 144 -1.52 0.50 -16.94
CA LEU A 144 -0.50 -0.43 -17.44
C LEU A 144 0.46 0.26 -18.41
N GLU A 145 -0.05 1.14 -19.29
CA GLU A 145 0.78 1.91 -20.22
C GLU A 145 1.51 3.04 -19.49
N LEU A 146 0.81 3.78 -18.63
CA LEU A 146 1.39 4.89 -17.87
C LEU A 146 2.57 4.46 -16.99
N LEU A 147 2.53 3.23 -16.46
CA LEU A 147 3.60 2.66 -15.64
C LEU A 147 4.79 2.11 -16.46
N ARG A 148 4.65 1.82 -17.76
CA ARG A 148 5.78 1.35 -18.59
C ARG A 148 6.89 2.39 -18.69
N GLY A 149 6.51 3.67 -18.69
CA GLY A 149 7.42 4.77 -18.99
C GLY A 149 8.03 4.68 -20.39
N GLU A 150 8.65 5.77 -20.86
CA GLU A 150 9.54 5.69 -22.01
C GLU A 150 10.71 4.77 -21.63
N MET A 151 10.67 3.57 -22.17
CA MET A 151 11.76 2.62 -22.12
C MET A 151 12.98 3.33 -22.70
N ARG A 152 13.92 3.76 -21.83
CA ARG A 152 15.24 4.19 -22.31
C ARG A 152 15.75 3.04 -23.16
N ALA A 153 16.02 3.33 -24.44
CA ALA A 153 16.41 2.37 -25.45
C ALA A 153 17.68 1.60 -25.03
N HIS A 154 17.50 0.56 -24.24
CA HIS A 154 18.45 -0.52 -24.03
C HIS A 154 17.62 -1.75 -23.66
N ASN A 155 17.55 -2.65 -24.63
CA ASN A 155 16.89 -3.96 -24.60
C ASN A 155 15.38 -4.00 -24.95
N ARG A 156 15.08 -4.04 -26.26
CA ARG A 156 13.75 -4.29 -26.85
C ARG A 156 13.23 -5.74 -26.65
N LYS A 157 13.92 -6.62 -25.93
CA LYS A 157 13.57 -8.04 -25.86
C LYS A 157 12.55 -8.41 -24.76
N ASP A 158 12.24 -7.49 -23.84
CA ASP A 158 11.31 -7.75 -22.72
C ASP A 158 9.88 -7.22 -22.97
N ALA A 159 9.58 -6.80 -24.21
CA ALA A 159 8.35 -6.07 -24.57
C ALA A 159 7.11 -6.95 -24.79
N ALA A 160 7.15 -8.24 -24.49
CA ALA A 160 5.97 -9.12 -24.56
C ALA A 160 5.68 -9.69 -23.17
N TRP A 161 4.63 -9.16 -22.53
CA TRP A 161 4.07 -9.76 -21.33
C TRP A 161 3.34 -11.06 -21.72
N PRO A 162 3.53 -12.19 -21.02
CA PRO A 162 2.70 -13.36 -21.26
C PRO A 162 1.27 -13.07 -20.79
N MET A 163 0.32 -13.46 -21.64
CA MET A 163 -1.13 -13.44 -21.40
C MET A 163 -1.51 -14.30 -20.19
#